data_AF-A0A8H4QVC7-F1
#
_entry.id   AF-A0A8H4QVC7-F1
#
_cell.length_a   1.000
_cell.length_b   1.000
_cell.length_c   1.000
_cell.angle_alpha   90.00
_cell.angle_beta   90.00
_cell.angle_gamma   90.00
#
_symmetry.space_group_name_H-M   'P 1'
#
loop_
_entity.id
_entity.type
_entity.pdbx_description
1 polymer ?
#
loop_
_entity_poly.entity_id
_entity_poly.type
_entity_poly.pdbx_seq_one_letter_code
_entity_poly.pdbx_strand_id
1 'polypeptide(L)'
;MAEFGIGTSRPASTMSVLYSASRPLRRTVLTNQGSRLCFRKSLHASSIIYNEAKSSEESNSPPAPENDTLPLLNRPLGVRKRPTTDIKPTVERIKDFMNHDALMAQRRHLIKEAGKGYFHDLNMTRKNGGKTWIAPKVLIREDKSLYLPNISGTSLEDGEKKDTTTMCFGKISILAMIGTQISEAHVKSFTYAAHPRFSSNPLYQFVQINLQENLLKSLLVKVYSRSLRGVVPRELRPTYLISNQNMEYLRDPLGMTNSKVGYVFLIDENLKIRWAGSGDATLEEAQSLESRTAVLLKRLEEKKEKEKLARSEEEATGAAQA
;
A
#
# COMPACT_ATOMS: atom_id res chain seq x y z
N MET A 1 -32.71 32.12 47.76
CA MET A 1 -33.08 33.24 48.66
C MET A 1 -31.80 33.92 49.11
N ALA A 2 -31.80 35.25 49.20
CA ALA A 2 -30.67 36.21 49.17
C ALA A 2 -30.28 36.62 47.73
N GLU A 3 -30.96 37.60 47.11
CA GLU A 3 -30.80 39.09 47.21
C GLU A 3 -29.56 39.60 46.44
N PHE A 4 -29.74 40.20 45.26
CA PHE A 4 -29.97 41.63 44.93
C PHE A 4 -28.66 42.39 44.65
N GLY A 5 -28.60 43.13 43.53
CA GLY A 5 -27.55 44.15 43.33
C GLY A 5 -27.26 44.52 41.87
N ILE A 6 -27.96 45.53 41.39
CA ILE A 6 -27.83 46.22 40.09
C ILE A 6 -26.66 47.23 40.12
N GLY A 7 -26.03 47.53 38.97
CA GLY A 7 -25.31 48.80 38.75
C GLY A 7 -24.15 48.72 37.75
N THR A 8 -24.38 48.89 36.44
CA THR A 8 -24.05 50.10 35.64
C THR A 8 -22.65 50.71 35.83
N SER A 9 -21.81 50.67 34.79
CA SER A 9 -21.20 51.87 34.17
C SER A 9 -20.17 51.51 33.07
N ARG A 10 -20.35 52.10 31.90
CA ARG A 10 -19.31 52.39 30.88
C ARG A 10 -18.62 53.71 31.29
N PRO A 11 -17.36 54.02 30.88
CA PRO A 11 -17.15 54.60 29.55
C PRO A 11 -15.78 54.37 28.86
N ALA A 12 -15.80 54.69 27.55
CA ALA A 12 -14.78 55.36 26.72
C ALA A 12 -13.33 54.82 26.68
N SER A 13 -12.84 54.35 25.53
CA SER A 13 -12.44 55.10 24.32
C SER A 13 -10.94 55.42 24.32
N THR A 14 -10.16 54.81 23.43
CA THR A 14 -9.09 55.52 22.71
C THR A 14 -8.71 54.79 21.43
N MET A 15 -9.16 55.37 20.31
CA MET A 15 -8.57 55.24 18.99
C MET A 15 -7.12 55.77 19.00
N SER A 16 -6.21 55.09 18.32
CA SER A 16 -5.06 55.74 17.69
C SER A 16 -4.78 55.07 16.34
N VAL A 17 -5.29 55.72 15.31
CA VAL A 17 -4.88 55.59 13.91
C VAL A 17 -3.62 56.44 13.74
N LEU A 18 -2.53 55.87 13.21
CA LEU A 18 -1.49 56.67 12.59
C LEU A 18 -1.15 56.18 11.19
N TYR A 19 -1.03 57.19 10.35
CA TYR A 19 -0.98 57.24 8.90
C TYR A 19 0.45 57.07 8.38
N SER A 20 0.51 56.66 7.10
CA SER A 20 1.46 57.13 6.08
C SER A 20 2.94 56.70 6.15
N ALA A 21 3.40 55.99 5.11
CA ALA A 21 4.18 56.64 4.05
C ALA A 21 4.54 55.66 2.92
N SER A 22 4.04 55.97 1.74
CA SER A 22 4.43 55.43 0.43
C SER A 22 5.74 56.07 -0.07
N ARG A 23 6.65 55.27 -0.63
CA ARG A 23 7.63 55.70 -1.65
C ARG A 23 7.91 54.58 -2.66
N PRO A 24 7.81 54.84 -3.98
CA PRO A 24 8.11 53.87 -5.04
C PRO A 24 9.45 54.14 -5.76
N LEU A 25 9.80 53.18 -6.63
CA LEU A 25 10.73 53.21 -7.78
C LEU A 25 12.25 53.21 -7.53
N ARG A 26 12.90 52.14 -8.03
CA ARG A 26 13.97 52.28 -9.03
C ARG A 26 14.08 51.03 -9.92
N ARG A 27 13.73 51.24 -11.19
CA ARG A 27 13.96 50.37 -12.34
C ARG A 27 15.33 50.76 -12.89
N THR A 28 16.28 49.84 -12.91
CA THR A 28 17.57 50.07 -13.58
C THR A 28 17.61 49.21 -14.83
N VAL A 29 17.45 49.87 -15.98
CA VAL A 29 17.75 49.34 -17.30
C VAL A 29 19.26 49.50 -17.49
N LEU A 30 19.96 48.39 -17.71
CA LEU A 30 21.31 48.41 -18.27
C LEU A 30 21.26 47.75 -19.64
N THR A 31 21.29 48.62 -20.65
CA THR A 31 21.70 48.31 -22.00
C THR A 31 23.20 48.01 -22.01
N ASN A 32 23.65 46.92 -22.61
CA ASN A 32 24.96 46.91 -23.23
C ASN A 32 24.98 46.11 -24.52
N GLN A 33 25.58 46.72 -25.53
CA GLN A 33 25.71 46.27 -26.90
C GLN A 33 26.93 45.36 -27.04
N GLY A 34 26.81 44.40 -27.97
CA GLY A 34 27.90 44.03 -28.88
C GLY A 34 29.09 43.25 -28.35
N SER A 35 29.11 41.94 -28.65
CA SER A 35 30.32 41.32 -29.22
C SER A 35 29.93 40.06 -29.98
N ARG A 36 30.09 40.12 -31.30
CA ARG A 36 29.99 38.97 -32.20
C ARG A 36 31.26 38.13 -32.03
N LEU A 37 31.13 36.86 -31.66
CA LEU A 37 32.15 35.87 -32.01
C LEU A 37 31.47 34.68 -32.69
N CYS A 38 31.76 34.55 -33.97
CA CYS A 38 31.40 33.40 -34.78
C CYS A 38 32.27 32.21 -34.34
N PHE A 39 31.65 31.10 -33.95
CA PHE A 39 32.29 29.78 -34.04
C PHE A 39 31.44 28.89 -34.94
N ARG A 40 31.96 28.64 -36.13
CA ARG A 40 31.56 27.55 -37.02
C ARG A 40 31.95 26.23 -36.35
N LYS A 41 31.05 25.23 -36.35
CA LYS A 41 31.24 23.91 -37.00
C LYS A 41 30.13 22.90 -36.59
N SER A 42 29.65 22.19 -37.62
CA SER A 42 29.20 20.80 -37.60
C SER A 42 27.84 20.44 -36.95
N LEU A 43 26.79 20.43 -37.76
CA LEU A 43 25.65 19.52 -37.59
C LEU A 43 25.77 18.43 -38.67
N HIS A 44 26.01 17.18 -38.26
CA HIS A 44 25.70 16.01 -39.07
C HIS A 44 25.42 14.80 -38.19
N ALA A 45 24.43 14.03 -38.64
CA ALA A 45 24.12 12.65 -38.33
C ALA A 45 23.36 12.33 -37.02
N SER A 46 22.04 12.15 -37.14
CA SER A 46 21.33 10.93 -36.67
C SER A 46 19.85 10.98 -37.07
N SER A 47 19.58 10.81 -38.37
CA SER A 47 18.24 10.52 -38.90
C SER A 47 18.19 9.09 -39.46
N ILE A 48 18.75 8.14 -38.71
CA ILE A 48 18.67 6.70 -38.98
C ILE A 48 18.31 6.06 -37.66
N ILE A 49 17.01 6.07 -37.31
CA ILE A 49 16.21 4.98 -36.69
C ILE A 49 14.75 5.48 -36.71
N TYR A 50 14.12 5.59 -37.87
CA TYR A 50 12.67 5.86 -37.94
C TYR A 50 12.00 5.31 -39.20
N ASN A 51 12.56 4.25 -39.81
CA ASN A 51 12.02 3.69 -41.05
C ASN A 51 12.09 2.15 -41.12
N GLU A 52 12.10 1.44 -39.99
CA GLU A 52 12.12 -0.03 -40.00
C GLU A 52 11.10 -0.61 -39.00
N ALA A 53 9.85 -0.18 -39.14
CA ALA A 53 8.70 -0.80 -38.48
C ALA A 53 7.41 -0.54 -39.27
N LYS A 54 7.43 -0.80 -40.58
CA LYS A 54 6.19 -0.75 -41.39
C LYS A 54 6.26 -1.63 -42.63
N SER A 55 6.22 -2.95 -42.45
CA SER A 55 5.64 -3.87 -43.43
C SER A 55 5.64 -5.32 -42.93
N SER A 56 4.53 -5.76 -42.36
CA SER A 56 3.96 -7.10 -42.58
C SER A 56 2.74 -7.31 -41.69
N GLU A 57 1.75 -8.03 -42.23
CA GLU A 57 0.59 -8.67 -41.57
C GLU A 57 -0.77 -7.95 -41.68
N GLU A 58 -1.33 -8.14 -42.88
CA GLU A 58 -2.66 -8.67 -43.19
C GLU A 58 -3.66 -8.97 -42.06
N SER A 59 -4.90 -8.53 -42.34
CA SER A 59 -6.20 -9.07 -41.92
C SER A 59 -6.33 -9.77 -40.56
N ASN A 60 -6.86 -9.03 -39.59
CA ASN A 60 -7.93 -9.55 -38.75
C ASN A 60 -8.90 -8.41 -38.42
N SER A 61 -10.16 -8.63 -38.77
CA SER A 61 -11.32 -7.81 -38.37
C SER A 61 -11.27 -7.48 -36.87
N PRO A 62 -11.70 -6.28 -36.44
CA PRO A 62 -11.73 -5.93 -35.02
C PRO A 62 -12.63 -6.93 -34.29
N PRO A 63 -12.18 -7.54 -33.17
CA PRO A 63 -13.07 -8.34 -32.35
C PRO A 63 -14.19 -7.42 -31.83
N ALA A 64 -15.41 -7.94 -31.88
CA ALA A 64 -16.62 -7.34 -31.32
C ALA A 64 -16.36 -6.87 -29.86
N PRO A 65 -17.11 -5.87 -29.34
CA PRO A 65 -16.88 -5.35 -28.00
C PRO A 65 -16.97 -6.47 -26.96
N GLU A 66 -15.82 -6.87 -26.42
CA GLU A 66 -15.76 -7.71 -25.23
C GLU A 66 -16.57 -7.00 -24.14
N ASN A 67 -17.58 -7.68 -23.60
CA ASN A 67 -18.27 -7.21 -22.41
C ASN A 67 -17.20 -6.87 -21.35
N ASP A 68 -17.15 -5.60 -20.93
CA ASP A 68 -16.21 -5.01 -19.94
C ASP A 68 -16.31 -5.62 -18.52
N THR A 69 -16.83 -6.83 -18.38
CA THR A 69 -16.95 -7.55 -17.11
C THR A 69 -15.60 -8.11 -16.71
N LEU A 70 -15.02 -7.55 -15.64
CA LEU A 70 -13.77 -8.03 -15.06
C LEU A 70 -13.91 -9.47 -14.54
N PRO A 71 -12.86 -10.31 -14.70
CA PRO A 71 -12.86 -11.66 -14.17
C PRO A 71 -12.80 -11.65 -12.64
N LEU A 72 -13.38 -12.68 -12.01
CA LEU A 72 -13.17 -12.96 -10.59
C LEU A 72 -11.73 -13.43 -10.35
N LEU A 73 -11.22 -13.16 -9.14
CA LEU A 73 -9.93 -13.71 -8.70
C LEU A 73 -9.97 -15.25 -8.71
N ASN A 74 -9.32 -15.85 -9.71
CA ASN A 74 -9.38 -17.28 -10.00
C ASN A 74 -8.26 -18.11 -9.36
N ARG A 75 -7.25 -17.47 -8.77
CA ARG A 75 -6.09 -18.13 -8.15
C ARG A 75 -5.82 -17.62 -6.74
N PRO A 76 -5.23 -18.45 -5.85
CA PRO A 76 -4.75 -17.96 -4.56
C PRO A 76 -3.57 -17.00 -4.76
N LEU A 77 -3.53 -15.97 -3.93
CA LEU A 77 -2.48 -14.95 -3.93
C LEU A 77 -1.48 -15.23 -2.81
N GLY A 78 -0.21 -14.90 -3.05
CA GLY A 78 0.87 -15.06 -2.08
C GLY A 78 1.99 -15.98 -2.55
N VAL A 79 2.86 -16.35 -1.60
CA VAL A 79 4.04 -17.20 -1.83
C VAL A 79 3.86 -18.59 -1.21
N ARG A 80 4.48 -19.59 -1.82
CA ARG A 80 4.38 -20.99 -1.35
C ARG A 80 5.15 -21.24 -0.06
N LYS A 81 6.33 -20.64 0.07
CA LYS A 81 7.19 -20.79 1.25
C LYS A 81 6.67 -19.90 2.36
N ARG A 82 6.49 -20.44 3.55
CA ARG A 82 6.14 -19.68 4.75
C ARG A 82 7.20 -18.57 4.97
N PRO A 83 6.79 -17.32 5.22
CA PRO A 83 7.73 -16.24 5.44
C PRO A 83 8.51 -16.45 6.74
N THR A 84 9.75 -15.96 6.74
CA THR A 84 10.64 -15.96 7.90
C THR A 84 11.21 -14.55 8.05
N THR A 85 11.44 -14.12 9.29
CA THR A 85 12.11 -12.86 9.64
C THR A 85 13.62 -12.94 9.49
N ASP A 86 14.17 -14.14 9.53
CA ASP A 86 15.60 -14.38 9.56
C ASP A 86 16.27 -13.87 8.28
N ILE A 87 17.38 -13.18 8.48
CA ILE A 87 18.22 -12.71 7.39
C ILE A 87 18.85 -13.95 6.75
N LYS A 88 18.55 -14.19 5.46
CA LYS A 88 19.13 -15.31 4.72
C LYS A 88 20.67 -15.30 4.86
N PRO A 89 21.28 -16.43 5.26
CA PRO A 89 22.73 -16.52 5.36
C PRO A 89 23.36 -16.28 3.98
N THR A 90 24.58 -15.74 3.96
CA THR A 90 25.28 -15.34 2.73
C THR A 90 25.41 -16.50 1.74
N VAL A 91 25.59 -17.73 2.25
CA VAL A 91 25.69 -18.96 1.43
C VAL A 91 24.41 -19.22 0.65
N GLU A 92 23.23 -19.08 1.27
CA GLU A 92 21.96 -19.23 0.58
C GLU A 92 21.75 -18.14 -0.47
N ARG A 93 22.18 -16.91 -0.17
CA ARG A 93 22.14 -15.82 -1.15
C ARG A 93 23.01 -16.15 -2.37
N ILE A 94 24.22 -16.67 -2.15
CA ILE A 94 25.12 -17.11 -3.23
C ILE A 94 24.48 -18.23 -4.05
N LYS A 95 23.85 -19.22 -3.41
CA LYS A 95 23.13 -20.30 -4.11
C LYS A 95 21.97 -19.76 -4.96
N ASP A 96 21.20 -18.81 -4.44
CA ASP A 96 20.14 -18.14 -5.19
C ASP A 96 20.72 -17.39 -6.41
N PHE A 97 21.91 -16.80 -6.30
CA PHE A 97 22.62 -16.19 -7.44
C PHE A 97 23.18 -17.20 -8.45
N MET A 98 23.49 -18.43 -8.04
CA MET A 98 23.98 -19.47 -8.95
C MET A 98 22.85 -20.15 -9.76
N ASN A 99 21.60 -19.96 -9.36
CA ASN A 99 20.44 -20.45 -10.11
C ASN A 99 20.20 -19.60 -11.37
N HIS A 100 20.93 -19.91 -12.44
CA HIS A 100 20.86 -19.19 -13.71
C HIS A 100 19.44 -19.10 -14.29
N ASP A 101 18.65 -20.17 -14.22
CA ASP A 101 17.30 -20.19 -14.79
C ASP A 101 16.34 -19.22 -14.08
N ALA A 102 16.44 -19.15 -12.74
CA ALA A 102 15.66 -18.22 -11.95
C ALA A 102 16.03 -16.76 -12.28
N LEU A 103 17.33 -16.47 -12.43
CA LEU A 103 17.81 -15.16 -12.84
C LEU A 103 17.33 -14.77 -14.24
N MET A 104 17.32 -15.69 -15.20
CA MET A 104 16.81 -15.40 -16.54
C MET A 104 15.31 -15.11 -16.54
N ALA A 105 14.53 -15.87 -15.76
CA ALA A 105 13.11 -15.59 -15.56
C ALA A 105 12.88 -14.20 -14.94
N GLN A 106 13.66 -13.85 -13.91
CA GLN A 106 13.63 -12.54 -13.26
C GLN A 106 13.97 -11.41 -14.24
N ARG A 107 15.01 -11.57 -15.06
CA ARG A 107 15.38 -10.58 -16.08
C ARG A 107 14.27 -10.37 -17.10
N ARG A 108 13.64 -11.45 -17.60
CA ARG A 108 12.52 -11.36 -18.54
C ARG A 108 11.33 -10.60 -17.92
N HIS A 109 11.04 -10.85 -16.64
CA HIS A 109 10.02 -10.12 -15.91
C HIS A 109 10.34 -8.63 -15.80
N LEU A 110 11.56 -8.27 -15.38
CA LEU A 110 12.00 -6.88 -15.28
C LEU A 110 11.92 -6.14 -16.63
N ILE A 111 12.31 -6.78 -17.73
CA ILE A 111 12.22 -6.18 -19.07
C ILE A 111 10.77 -5.91 -19.46
N LYS A 112 9.87 -6.88 -19.18
CA LYS A 112 8.45 -6.73 -19.46
C LYS A 112 7.83 -5.57 -18.68
N GLU A 113 8.14 -5.47 -17.38
CA GLU A 113 7.62 -4.41 -16.52
C GLU A 113 8.28 -3.06 -16.81
N ALA A 114 9.57 -3.01 -17.13
CA ALA A 114 10.22 -1.79 -17.60
C ALA A 114 9.65 -1.29 -18.94
N GLY A 115 9.15 -2.21 -19.78
CA GLY A 115 8.41 -1.88 -21.00
C GLY A 115 7.02 -1.29 -20.74
N LYS A 116 6.42 -1.57 -19.57
CA LYS A 116 5.19 -0.89 -19.15
C LYS A 116 5.55 0.50 -18.67
N GLY A 117 5.30 1.50 -19.52
CA GLY A 117 5.52 2.89 -19.15
C GLY A 117 4.65 3.32 -17.95
N TYR A 118 5.13 4.31 -17.20
CA TYR A 118 4.40 4.92 -16.06
C TYR A 118 2.94 5.30 -16.39
N PHE A 119 2.69 5.73 -17.63
CA PHE A 119 1.35 6.12 -18.11
C PHE A 119 0.41 4.93 -18.37
N HIS A 120 0.94 3.70 -18.47
CA HIS A 120 0.12 2.51 -18.65
C HIS A 120 -0.82 2.31 -17.46
N ASP A 121 -0.27 2.29 -16.25
CA ASP A 121 -1.04 2.11 -15.01
C ASP A 121 -2.08 3.23 -14.82
N LEU A 122 -1.74 4.46 -15.18
CA LEU A 122 -2.68 5.59 -15.12
C LEU A 122 -3.81 5.46 -16.13
N ASN A 123 -3.51 4.99 -17.35
CA ASN A 123 -4.52 4.72 -18.36
C ASN A 123 -5.43 3.56 -17.93
N MET A 124 -4.87 2.53 -17.27
CA MET A 124 -5.64 1.46 -16.67
C MET A 124 -6.57 2.00 -15.58
N THR A 125 -6.16 2.97 -14.76
CA THR A 125 -7.03 3.58 -13.74
C THR A 125 -8.28 4.24 -14.34
N ARG A 126 -8.22 4.72 -15.59
CA ARG A 126 -9.39 5.28 -16.29
C ARG A 126 -10.42 4.22 -16.69
N LYS A 127 -10.00 2.95 -16.81
CA LYS A 127 -10.85 1.81 -17.12
C LYS A 127 -11.14 1.03 -15.84
N ASN A 128 -12.41 0.87 -15.46
CA ASN A 128 -12.81 0.10 -14.28
C ASN A 128 -12.07 0.50 -12.98
N GLY A 129 -11.65 1.76 -12.85
CA GLY A 129 -10.89 2.25 -11.68
C GLY A 129 -9.48 1.65 -11.54
N GLY A 130 -8.95 1.01 -12.58
CA GLY A 130 -7.64 0.36 -12.55
C GLY A 130 -7.65 -1.07 -12.02
N LYS A 131 -8.85 -1.61 -11.75
CA LYS A 131 -9.05 -3.01 -11.39
C LYS A 131 -8.80 -3.92 -12.59
N THR A 132 -8.19 -5.05 -12.31
CA THR A 132 -7.99 -6.14 -13.28
C THR A 132 -8.75 -7.41 -12.90
N TRP A 133 -9.23 -7.50 -11.65
CA TRP A 133 -10.01 -8.61 -11.13
C TRP A 133 -10.93 -8.15 -9.99
N ILE A 134 -12.02 -8.90 -9.78
CA ILE A 134 -13.00 -8.67 -8.72
C ILE A 134 -12.75 -9.65 -7.56
N ALA A 135 -12.94 -9.19 -6.32
CA ALA A 135 -12.74 -10.01 -5.15
C ALA A 135 -13.72 -11.20 -5.10
N PRO A 136 -13.30 -12.37 -4.58
CA PRO A 136 -14.18 -13.53 -4.50
C PRO A 136 -15.26 -13.33 -3.42
N LYS A 137 -16.46 -13.89 -3.65
CA LYS A 137 -17.55 -13.87 -2.66
C LYS A 137 -17.32 -14.85 -1.49
N VAL A 138 -16.39 -15.79 -1.67
CA VAL A 138 -16.13 -16.89 -0.73
C VAL A 138 -14.69 -16.80 -0.22
N LEU A 139 -14.48 -17.27 1.01
CA LEU A 139 -13.15 -17.37 1.61
C LEU A 139 -12.35 -18.49 0.93
N ILE A 140 -11.08 -18.22 0.61
CA ILE A 140 -10.15 -19.24 0.15
C ILE A 140 -9.93 -20.24 1.29
N ARG A 141 -10.00 -21.53 0.96
CA ARG A 141 -9.73 -22.59 1.93
C ARG A 141 -8.27 -22.58 2.37
N GLU A 142 -8.00 -22.97 3.61
CA GLU A 142 -6.67 -22.88 4.22
C GLU A 142 -5.62 -23.74 3.53
N ASP A 143 -6.03 -24.91 3.06
CA ASP A 143 -5.21 -25.88 2.32
C ASP A 143 -4.75 -25.33 0.97
N LYS A 144 -5.57 -24.48 0.32
CA LYS A 144 -5.28 -23.88 -0.99
C LYS A 144 -4.69 -22.47 -0.91
N SER A 145 -4.83 -21.79 0.23
CA SER A 145 -4.28 -20.44 0.42
C SER A 145 -2.76 -20.45 0.50
N LEU A 146 -2.15 -19.39 -0.03
CA LEU A 146 -0.71 -19.16 0.00
C LEU A 146 -0.36 -18.15 1.10
N TYR A 147 0.92 -18.05 1.43
CA TYR A 147 1.39 -17.18 2.50
C TYR A 147 1.57 -15.74 2.04
N LEU A 148 1.35 -14.80 2.95
CA LEU A 148 1.83 -13.44 2.80
C LEU A 148 3.38 -13.45 2.80
N PRO A 149 4.06 -12.83 1.82
CA PRO A 149 5.50 -12.63 1.91
C PRO A 149 5.84 -11.67 3.05
N ASN A 150 7.03 -11.83 3.66
CA ASN A 150 7.47 -10.87 4.66
C ASN A 150 7.71 -9.50 4.01
N ILE A 151 7.07 -8.47 4.54
CA ILE A 151 7.27 -7.08 4.16
C ILE A 151 7.79 -6.35 5.39
N SER A 152 8.98 -5.79 5.24
CA SER A 152 9.62 -5.01 6.29
C SER A 152 9.42 -3.52 6.05
N GLY A 153 9.21 -2.75 7.12
CA GLY A 153 9.00 -1.32 7.02
C GLY A 153 9.27 -0.61 8.34
N THR A 154 9.32 0.72 8.26
CA THR A 154 9.47 1.58 9.43
C THR A 154 8.08 1.93 9.97
N SER A 155 7.85 1.62 11.25
CA SER A 155 6.63 2.00 11.99
C SER A 155 6.47 3.52 12.01
N LEU A 156 5.26 4.00 11.75
CA LEU A 156 4.96 5.43 11.79
C LEU A 156 5.03 5.99 13.21
N GLU A 157 4.72 5.18 14.22
CA GLU A 157 4.74 5.57 15.64
C GLU A 157 6.16 5.80 16.14
N ASP A 158 6.95 4.74 16.22
CA ASP A 158 8.26 4.74 16.90
C ASP A 158 9.43 4.99 15.94
N GLY A 159 9.22 4.82 14.63
CA GLY A 159 10.31 4.81 13.65
C GLY A 159 11.15 3.52 13.68
N GLU A 160 10.72 2.50 14.41
CA GLU A 160 11.38 1.20 14.46
C GLU A 160 11.06 0.34 13.24
N LYS A 161 11.99 -0.55 12.88
CA LYS A 161 11.76 -1.50 11.81
C LYS A 161 10.88 -2.65 12.33
N LYS A 162 9.75 -2.88 11.68
CA LYS A 162 8.82 -3.97 11.98
C LYS A 162 8.59 -4.82 10.73
N ASP A 163 8.29 -6.10 10.94
CA ASP A 163 8.05 -7.10 9.91
C ASP A 163 6.60 -7.56 9.94
N THR A 164 5.95 -7.69 8.78
CA THR A 164 4.56 -8.17 8.72
C THR A 164 4.41 -9.58 9.29
N THR A 165 5.44 -10.41 9.16
CA THR A 165 5.47 -11.79 9.68
C THR A 165 5.27 -11.83 11.19
N THR A 166 5.93 -10.96 11.95
CA THR A 166 5.79 -10.92 13.42
C THR A 166 4.50 -10.24 13.84
N MET A 167 4.11 -9.17 13.13
CA MET A 167 2.93 -8.40 13.47
C MET A 167 1.63 -9.19 13.29
N CYS A 168 1.49 -9.90 12.17
CA CYS A 168 0.24 -10.56 11.81
C CYS A 168 0.11 -11.98 12.37
N PHE A 169 1.20 -12.57 12.89
CA PHE A 169 1.16 -13.95 13.36
C PHE A 169 0.25 -14.09 14.58
N GLY A 170 -0.61 -15.11 14.58
CA GLY A 170 -1.55 -15.38 15.67
C GLY A 170 -2.78 -14.47 15.70
N LYS A 171 -2.94 -13.57 14.71
CA LYS A 171 -4.05 -12.62 14.61
C LYS A 171 -4.74 -12.70 13.25
N ILE A 172 -5.99 -12.28 13.19
CA ILE A 172 -6.67 -12.05 11.92
C ILE A 172 -6.40 -10.61 11.50
N SER A 173 -5.67 -10.47 10.39
CA SER A 173 -5.18 -9.17 9.95
C SER A 173 -5.80 -8.76 8.62
N ILE A 174 -6.39 -7.57 8.57
CA ILE A 174 -6.64 -6.87 7.32
C ILE A 174 -5.37 -6.09 6.99
N LEU A 175 -4.72 -6.44 5.88
CA LEU A 175 -3.50 -5.80 5.41
C LEU A 175 -3.81 -4.99 4.15
N ALA A 176 -3.49 -3.69 4.19
CA ALA A 176 -3.67 -2.79 3.07
C ALA A 176 -2.33 -2.36 2.47
N MET A 177 -2.18 -2.52 1.15
CA MET A 177 -1.06 -1.98 0.38
C MET A 177 -1.48 -0.65 -0.26
N ILE A 178 -0.77 0.42 0.10
CA ILE A 178 -1.02 1.80 -0.31
C ILE A 178 0.27 2.33 -0.95
N GLY A 179 0.17 3.06 -2.05
CA GLY A 179 1.32 3.75 -2.66
C GLY A 179 1.03 5.19 -3.10
N THR A 180 -0.26 5.53 -3.25
CA THR A 180 -0.77 6.83 -3.69
C THR A 180 -2.00 7.24 -2.88
N GLN A 181 -2.43 8.49 -2.98
CA GLN A 181 -3.69 8.93 -2.37
C GLN A 181 -4.92 8.20 -2.95
N ILE A 182 -4.88 7.84 -4.24
CA ILE A 182 -5.95 7.05 -4.89
C ILE A 182 -6.04 5.67 -4.23
N SER A 183 -4.90 5.02 -4.01
CA SER A 183 -4.88 3.72 -3.32
C SER A 183 -5.37 3.79 -1.87
N GLU A 184 -5.16 4.91 -1.17
CA GLU A 184 -5.68 5.12 0.18
C GLU A 184 -7.22 5.22 0.16
N ALA A 185 -7.79 5.95 -0.80
CA ALA A 185 -9.23 6.03 -0.98
C ALA A 185 -9.85 4.66 -1.29
N HIS A 186 -9.21 3.87 -2.16
CA HIS A 186 -9.61 2.50 -2.48
C HIS A 186 -9.60 1.59 -1.24
N VAL A 187 -8.54 1.63 -0.43
CA VAL A 187 -8.47 0.85 0.81
C VAL A 187 -9.60 1.26 1.75
N LYS A 188 -9.86 2.56 1.90
CA LYS A 188 -10.93 3.07 2.75
C LYS A 188 -12.31 2.56 2.31
N SER A 189 -12.58 2.43 1.01
CA SER A 189 -13.86 1.89 0.51
C SER A 189 -14.05 0.40 0.79
N PHE A 190 -12.98 -0.37 1.01
CA PHE A 190 -13.10 -1.73 1.54
C PHE A 190 -13.29 -1.77 3.05
N THR A 191 -12.52 -0.96 3.80
CA THR A 191 -12.40 -1.14 5.25
C THR A 191 -13.40 -0.35 6.07
N TYR A 192 -14.20 0.53 5.46
CA TYR A 192 -15.11 1.44 6.19
C TYR A 192 -16.09 0.70 7.12
N ALA A 193 -16.55 -0.50 6.76
CA ALA A 193 -17.46 -1.30 7.57
C ALA A 193 -16.71 -2.26 8.50
N ALA A 194 -15.75 -3.01 7.95
CA ALA A 194 -15.06 -4.06 8.69
C ALA A 194 -14.19 -3.51 9.84
N HIS A 195 -13.40 -2.46 9.59
CA HIS A 195 -12.42 -2.02 10.58
C HIS A 195 -13.07 -1.44 11.86
N PRO A 196 -14.06 -0.51 11.79
CA PRO A 196 -14.73 -0.02 12.99
C PRO A 196 -15.47 -1.11 13.76
N ARG A 197 -15.98 -2.14 13.06
CA ARG A 197 -16.71 -3.25 13.69
C ARG A 197 -15.82 -4.15 14.54
N PHE A 198 -14.58 -4.40 14.11
CA PHE A 198 -13.68 -5.36 14.75
C PHE A 198 -12.51 -4.72 15.50
N SER A 199 -12.37 -3.39 15.49
CA SER A 199 -11.24 -2.68 16.11
C SER A 199 -11.09 -2.93 17.62
N SER A 200 -12.17 -3.25 18.33
CA SER A 200 -12.16 -3.58 19.74
C SER A 200 -11.75 -5.03 20.05
N ASN A 201 -11.69 -5.91 19.05
CA ASN A 201 -11.36 -7.32 19.24
C ASN A 201 -9.83 -7.50 19.34
N PRO A 202 -9.30 -8.13 20.42
CA PRO A 202 -7.86 -8.29 20.62
C PRO A 202 -7.17 -9.20 19.59
N LEU A 203 -7.92 -10.08 18.92
CA LEU A 203 -7.44 -10.99 17.89
C LEU A 203 -7.44 -10.37 16.49
N TYR A 204 -8.06 -9.19 16.35
CA TYR A 204 -8.13 -8.45 15.10
C TYR A 204 -6.98 -7.43 15.00
N GLN A 205 -6.49 -7.21 13.78
CA GLN A 205 -5.55 -6.14 13.49
C GLN A 205 -5.80 -5.53 12.11
N PHE A 206 -5.63 -4.21 12.02
CA PHE A 206 -5.56 -3.51 10.73
C PHE A 206 -4.14 -3.01 10.49
N VAL A 207 -3.48 -3.50 9.45
CA VAL A 207 -2.10 -3.17 9.07
C VAL A 207 -2.10 -2.43 7.75
N GLN A 208 -1.44 -1.29 7.70
CA GLN A 208 -1.33 -0.47 6.50
C GLN A 208 0.12 -0.36 6.08
N ILE A 209 0.42 -0.62 4.83
CA ILE A 209 1.77 -0.57 4.28
C ILE A 209 1.78 0.47 3.18
N ASN A 210 2.47 1.56 3.45
CA ASN A 210 2.76 2.58 2.48
C ASN A 210 4.06 2.23 1.73
N LEU A 211 3.91 1.68 0.53
CA LEU A 211 4.98 1.23 -0.33
C LEU A 211 5.54 2.39 -1.15
N GLN A 212 6.77 2.77 -0.84
CA GLN A 212 7.47 3.91 -1.44
C GLN A 212 8.84 3.47 -1.95
N GLU A 213 8.85 2.90 -3.16
CA GLU A 213 10.05 2.31 -3.77
C GLU A 213 11.15 3.34 -4.07
N ASN A 214 10.78 4.61 -4.26
CA ASN A 214 11.71 5.68 -4.64
C ASN A 214 12.22 6.54 -3.46
N LEU A 215 11.75 6.34 -2.22
CA LEU A 215 12.01 7.25 -1.09
C LEU A 215 13.30 6.98 -0.27
N LEU A 216 14.35 6.45 -0.90
CA LEU A 216 15.54 5.94 -0.20
C LEU A 216 16.57 6.98 0.28
N LYS A 217 16.12 7.94 1.11
CA LYS A 217 16.99 8.70 2.02
C LYS A 217 16.34 8.79 3.39
N SER A 218 17.08 8.51 4.46
CA SER A 218 16.58 8.60 5.84
C SER A 218 15.97 9.97 6.17
N LEU A 219 16.47 11.04 5.53
CA LEU A 219 15.90 12.38 5.63
C LEU A 219 14.49 12.49 5.03
N LEU A 220 14.27 11.94 3.83
CA LEU A 220 12.97 11.97 3.16
C LEU A 220 11.94 11.15 3.92
N VAL A 221 12.33 9.97 4.42
CA VAL A 221 11.48 9.14 5.28
C VAL A 221 11.06 9.93 6.52
N LYS A 222 11.99 10.61 7.22
CA LYS A 222 11.66 11.42 8.40
C LYS A 222 10.67 12.56 8.10
N VAL A 223 10.87 13.29 7.00
CA VAL A 223 9.96 14.37 6.59
C VAL A 223 8.56 13.79 6.27
N TYR A 224 8.51 12.70 5.52
CA TYR A 224 7.27 12.06 5.13
C TYR A 224 6.52 11.47 6.34
N SER A 225 7.21 10.75 7.23
CA SER A 225 6.65 10.24 8.49
C SER A 225 6.04 11.36 9.33
N ARG A 226 6.69 12.53 9.40
CA ARG A 226 6.15 13.68 10.14
C ARG A 226 4.85 14.20 9.54
N SER A 227 4.77 14.29 8.21
CA SER A 227 3.54 14.69 7.51
C SER A 227 2.42 13.66 7.72
N LEU A 228 2.71 12.38 7.56
CA LEU A 228 1.74 11.30 7.75
C LEU A 228 1.20 11.23 9.19
N ARG A 229 2.02 11.52 10.21
CA ARG A 229 1.54 11.64 11.60
C ARG A 229 0.50 12.76 11.80
N GLY A 230 0.40 13.72 10.88
CA GLY A 230 -0.66 14.73 10.90
C GLY A 230 -2.00 14.21 10.36
N VAL A 231 -1.98 13.20 9.47
CA VAL A 231 -3.15 12.69 8.76
C VAL A 231 -3.65 11.37 9.36
N VAL A 232 -2.73 10.47 9.74
CA VAL A 232 -3.06 9.14 10.24
C VAL A 232 -3.49 9.22 11.72
N PRO A 233 -4.68 8.69 12.09
CA PRO A 233 -5.15 8.62 13.47
C PRO A 233 -4.15 7.93 14.39
N ARG A 234 -4.06 8.37 15.65
CA ARG A 234 -3.06 7.85 16.61
C ARG A 234 -3.14 6.33 16.79
N GLU A 235 -4.35 5.80 16.82
CA GLU A 235 -4.65 4.37 16.98
C GLU A 235 -4.07 3.50 15.87
N LEU A 236 -3.87 4.05 14.67
CA LEU A 236 -3.40 3.31 13.49
C LEU A 236 -1.89 3.44 13.24
N ARG A 237 -1.21 4.36 13.93
CA ARG A 237 0.24 4.58 13.77
C ARG A 237 1.10 3.36 14.15
N PRO A 238 0.77 2.57 15.19
CA PRO A 238 1.56 1.38 15.54
C PRO A 238 1.60 0.34 14.43
N THR A 239 0.54 0.29 13.61
CA THR A 239 0.32 -0.70 12.55
C THR A 239 0.46 -0.13 11.15
N TYR A 240 0.86 1.14 11.03
CA TYR A 240 1.16 1.80 9.77
C TYR A 240 2.66 1.73 9.50
N LEU A 241 3.04 1.02 8.44
CA LEU A 241 4.43 0.83 8.02
C LEU A 241 4.72 1.64 6.77
N ILE A 242 5.86 2.32 6.75
CA ILE A 242 6.43 2.91 5.53
C ILE A 242 7.51 1.94 5.06
N SER A 243 7.29 1.33 3.89
CA SER A 243 8.21 0.33 3.32
C SER A 243 8.81 0.84 2.02
N ASN A 244 10.11 0.67 1.85
CA ASN A 244 10.84 0.86 0.60
C ASN A 244 11.27 -0.47 -0.02
N GLN A 245 10.70 -1.58 0.46
CA GLN A 245 11.05 -2.90 -0.02
C GLN A 245 10.74 -3.02 -1.50
N ASN A 246 11.67 -3.57 -2.26
CA ASN A 246 11.42 -3.87 -3.67
C ASN A 246 10.39 -5.00 -3.77
N MET A 247 9.21 -4.69 -4.32
CA MET A 247 8.09 -5.63 -4.46
C MET A 247 7.97 -6.20 -5.88
N GLU A 248 8.90 -5.91 -6.79
CA GLU A 248 8.81 -6.26 -8.20
C GLU A 248 8.49 -7.75 -8.44
N TYR A 249 9.19 -8.65 -7.75
CA TYR A 249 8.95 -10.09 -7.83
C TYR A 249 7.77 -10.60 -7.00
N LEU A 250 7.23 -9.76 -6.12
CA LEU A 250 6.11 -10.09 -5.24
C LEU A 250 4.78 -9.55 -5.77
N ARG A 251 4.80 -8.58 -6.70
CA ARG A 251 3.61 -8.01 -7.33
C ARG A 251 2.78 -9.07 -8.01
N ASP A 252 3.39 -9.87 -8.88
CA ASP A 252 2.69 -10.94 -9.60
C ASP A 252 2.10 -11.99 -8.64
N PRO A 253 2.86 -12.59 -7.70
CA PRO A 253 2.28 -13.50 -6.70
C PRO A 253 1.12 -12.90 -5.92
N LEU A 254 1.19 -11.62 -5.56
CA LEU A 254 0.15 -10.89 -4.81
C LEU A 254 -0.98 -10.33 -5.70
N GLY A 255 -0.93 -10.50 -7.02
CA GLY A 255 -1.95 -9.98 -7.94
C GLY A 255 -1.94 -8.45 -8.07
N MET A 256 -0.82 -7.81 -7.70
CA MET A 256 -0.64 -6.36 -7.75
C MET A 256 -0.23 -5.90 -9.15
N THR A 257 -1.18 -5.95 -10.08
CA THR A 257 -0.96 -5.66 -11.51
C THR A 257 -0.84 -4.18 -11.86
N ASN A 258 -1.39 -3.30 -11.03
CA ASN A 258 -1.34 -1.84 -11.19
C ASN A 258 -0.75 -1.20 -9.93
N SER A 259 0.32 -0.40 -10.07
CA SER A 259 1.01 0.25 -8.95
C SER A 259 0.25 1.42 -8.31
N LYS A 260 -0.80 1.91 -8.96
CA LYS A 260 -1.53 3.13 -8.56
C LYS A 260 -2.78 2.85 -7.73
N VAL A 261 -3.26 1.60 -7.73
CA VAL A 261 -4.46 1.19 -7.00
C VAL A 261 -4.12 0.60 -5.62
N GLY A 262 -5.07 0.64 -4.71
CA GLY A 262 -4.97 -0.01 -3.41
C GLY A 262 -5.29 -1.49 -3.50
N TYR A 263 -4.66 -2.28 -2.64
CA TYR A 263 -4.95 -3.70 -2.46
C TYR A 263 -5.22 -3.98 -1.00
N VAL A 264 -6.20 -4.83 -0.73
CA VAL A 264 -6.57 -5.26 0.62
C VAL A 264 -6.52 -6.77 0.67
N PHE A 265 -5.85 -7.31 1.68
CA PHE A 265 -5.71 -8.73 1.92
C PHE A 265 -6.27 -9.07 3.30
N LEU A 266 -7.05 -10.13 3.39
CA LEU A 266 -7.46 -10.72 4.66
C LEU A 266 -6.54 -11.91 4.96
N ILE A 267 -5.89 -11.86 6.11
CA ILE A 267 -4.83 -12.79 6.51
C ILE A 267 -5.28 -13.53 7.77
N ASP A 268 -5.08 -14.84 7.79
CA ASP A 268 -5.35 -15.66 8.97
C ASP A 268 -4.20 -15.69 9.98
N GLU A 269 -4.41 -16.38 11.10
CA GLU A 269 -3.44 -16.49 12.18
C GLU A 269 -2.13 -17.18 11.76
N ASN A 270 -2.17 -17.93 10.65
CA ASN A 270 -1.08 -18.70 10.07
C ASN A 270 -0.36 -17.95 8.94
N LEU A 271 -0.61 -16.65 8.78
CA LEU A 271 -0.04 -15.77 7.75
C LEU A 271 -0.47 -16.13 6.32
N LYS A 272 -1.59 -16.83 6.13
CA LYS A 272 -2.11 -17.16 4.81
C LYS A 272 -3.14 -16.14 4.34
N ILE A 273 -3.10 -15.82 3.05
CA ILE A 273 -4.05 -14.91 2.42
C ILE A 273 -5.34 -15.67 2.12
N ARG A 274 -6.42 -15.30 2.81
CA ARG A 274 -7.72 -15.98 2.76
C ARG A 274 -8.73 -15.27 1.88
N TRP A 275 -8.51 -13.99 1.61
CA TRP A 275 -9.32 -13.17 0.73
C TRP A 275 -8.50 -11.97 0.27
N ALA A 276 -8.83 -11.41 -0.90
CA ALA A 276 -8.17 -10.21 -1.40
C ALA A 276 -9.13 -9.35 -2.23
N GLY A 277 -8.90 -8.05 -2.23
CA GLY A 277 -9.58 -7.05 -3.05
C GLY A 277 -8.58 -6.08 -3.67
N SER A 278 -8.95 -5.47 -4.81
CA SER A 278 -8.15 -4.47 -5.50
C SER A 278 -9.02 -3.32 -5.99
N GLY A 279 -8.43 -2.13 -6.13
CA GLY A 279 -9.11 -0.94 -6.66
C GLY A 279 -10.25 -0.43 -5.77
N ASP A 280 -11.19 0.32 -6.32
CA ASP A 280 -12.30 0.89 -5.53
C ASP A 280 -13.38 -0.14 -5.18
N ALA A 281 -13.65 -0.42 -3.91
CA ALA A 281 -14.56 -1.48 -3.51
C ALA A 281 -16.00 -1.26 -4.00
N THR A 282 -16.60 -2.30 -4.58
CA THR A 282 -18.06 -2.34 -4.69
C THR A 282 -18.68 -2.64 -3.33
N LEU A 283 -19.96 -2.30 -3.15
CA LEU A 283 -20.69 -2.58 -1.91
C LEU A 283 -20.64 -4.07 -1.53
N GLU A 284 -20.79 -4.96 -2.52
CA GLU A 284 -20.70 -6.41 -2.30
C GLU A 284 -19.32 -6.84 -1.80
N GLU A 285 -18.25 -6.25 -2.33
CA GLU A 285 -16.89 -6.61 -1.92
C GLU A 285 -16.57 -6.11 -0.51
N ALA A 286 -17.02 -4.91 -0.13
CA ALA A 286 -16.87 -4.39 1.22
C ALA A 286 -17.63 -5.25 2.26
N GLN A 287 -18.88 -5.61 1.95
CA GLN A 287 -19.67 -6.53 2.78
C GLN A 287 -19.06 -7.93 2.84
N SER A 288 -18.48 -8.40 1.73
CA SER A 288 -17.76 -9.67 1.68
C SER A 288 -16.58 -9.66 2.64
N LEU A 289 -15.73 -8.63 2.59
CA LEU A 289 -14.58 -8.48 3.51
C LEU A 289 -15.02 -8.49 4.97
N GLU A 290 -16.04 -7.71 5.32
CA GLU A 290 -16.60 -7.68 6.68
C GLU A 290 -17.07 -9.07 7.14
N SER A 291 -17.91 -9.72 6.32
CA SER A 291 -18.46 -11.05 6.62
C SER A 291 -17.36 -12.11 6.73
N ARG A 292 -16.36 -12.08 5.83
CA ARG A 292 -15.24 -13.02 5.86
C ARG A 292 -14.36 -12.82 7.09
N THR A 293 -14.14 -11.57 7.50
CA THR A 293 -13.39 -11.23 8.71
C THR A 293 -14.11 -11.77 9.96
N ALA A 294 -15.42 -11.58 10.06
CA ALA A 294 -16.23 -12.13 11.16
C ALA A 294 -16.10 -13.66 11.28
N VAL A 295 -16.16 -14.37 10.14
CA VAL A 295 -16.04 -15.84 10.10
C VAL A 295 -14.67 -16.30 10.58
N LEU A 296 -13.59 -15.62 10.18
CA LEU A 296 -12.23 -15.97 10.62
C LEU A 296 -12.02 -15.69 12.10
N LEU A 297 -12.49 -14.54 12.60
CA LEU A 297 -12.39 -14.19 14.02
C LEU A 297 -13.10 -15.21 14.89
N LYS A 298 -14.36 -15.55 14.57
CA LYS A 298 -15.12 -16.56 15.31
C LYS A 298 -14.41 -17.91 15.37
N ARG A 299 -13.84 -18.36 14.24
CA ARG A 299 -13.08 -19.62 14.19
C ARG A 299 -11.83 -19.59 15.06
N LEU A 300 -11.14 -18.45 15.10
CA LEU A 300 -9.94 -18.27 15.92
C LEU A 300 -10.28 -18.21 17.41
N GLU A 301 -11.37 -17.55 17.78
CA GLU A 301 -11.89 -17.51 19.16
C GLU A 301 -12.22 -18.93 19.66
N GLU A 302 -13.03 -19.69 18.91
CA GLU A 302 -13.36 -21.08 19.24
C GLU A 302 -12.11 -21.97 19.36
N LYS A 303 -11.10 -21.74 18.50
CA LYS A 303 -9.82 -22.45 18.56
C LYS A 303 -9.03 -22.10 19.82
N LYS A 304 -8.99 -20.82 20.21
CA LYS A 304 -8.31 -20.36 21.43
C LYS A 304 -8.99 -20.86 22.69
N GLU A 305 -10.32 -20.94 22.71
CA GLU A 305 -11.08 -21.53 23.82
C GLU A 305 -10.77 -23.01 23.99
N LYS A 306 -10.74 -23.78 22.89
CA LYS A 306 -10.36 -25.20 22.91
C LYS A 306 -8.92 -25.42 23.37
N GLU A 307 -7.97 -24.60 22.88
CA GLU A 307 -6.56 -24.64 23.32
C GLU A 307 -6.44 -24.35 24.83
N LYS A 308 -7.25 -23.43 25.36
CA LYS A 308 -7.27 -23.11 26.79
C LYS A 308 -7.85 -24.25 27.63
N LEU A 309 -8.94 -24.86 27.19
CA LEU A 309 -9.57 -25.99 27.88
C LEU A 309 -8.63 -27.20 27.95
N ALA A 310 -8.01 -27.57 26.82
CA ALA A 310 -7.04 -28.66 26.75
C ALA A 310 -5.85 -28.45 27.71
N ARG A 311 -5.32 -27.22 27.77
CA ARG A 311 -4.22 -26.89 28.69
C ARG A 311 -4.62 -27.04 30.17
N SER A 312 -5.85 -26.62 30.53
CA SER A 312 -6.32 -26.78 31.92
C SER A 312 -6.54 -28.25 32.32
N GLU A 313 -6.93 -29.11 31.37
CA GLU A 313 -7.06 -30.55 31.61
C GLU A 313 -5.69 -31.21 31.80
N GLU A 314 -4.69 -30.86 30.99
CA GLU A 314 -3.30 -31.34 31.14
C GLU A 314 -2.69 -30.92 32.48
N GLU A 315 -2.87 -29.67 32.90
CA GLU A 315 -2.37 -29.16 34.18
C GLU A 315 -3.04 -29.86 35.38
N ALA A 316 -4.35 -30.11 35.32
CA ALA A 316 -5.07 -30.84 36.37
C ALA A 316 -4.63 -32.32 36.47
N THR A 317 -4.32 -32.95 35.35
CA THR A 317 -3.89 -34.36 35.32
C THR A 317 -2.43 -34.51 35.76
N GLY A 318 -1.55 -33.57 35.39
CA GLY A 318 -0.16 -33.54 35.82
C GLY A 318 0.02 -33.26 37.32
N ALA A 319 -0.85 -32.43 37.91
CA ALA A 319 -0.85 -32.16 39.35
C ALA A 319 -1.36 -33.34 40.19
N ALA A 320 -2.11 -34.27 39.62
CA ALA A 320 -2.58 -35.49 40.29
C ALA A 320 -1.55 -36.64 40.27
N GLN A 321 -0.49 -36.51 39.46
CA GLN A 321 0.57 -37.51 39.30
C GLN A 321 1.88 -37.12 40.00
N ALA A 322 1.96 -35.92 40.58
CA ALA A 322 3.07 -35.40 41.37
C ALA A 322 2.73 -35.39 42.86
#